data_AF-A0A316FBE0-F1
#
_entry.id   AF-A0A316FBE0-F1
#
_cell.length_a   1.000
_cell.length_b   1.000
_cell.length_c   1.000
_cell.angle_alpha   90.00
_cell.angle_beta   90.00
_cell.angle_gamma   90.00
#
_symmetry.space_group_name_H-M   'P 1'
#
loop_
_entity.id
_entity.type
_entity.pdbx_description
1 polymer ?
#
loop_
_entity_poly.entity_id
_entity_poly.type
_entity_poly.pdbx_seq_one_letter_code
_entity_poly.pdbx_strand_id
1 'polypeptide(L)'
;MRDLEETLRDAVQDLADEAPHAFDLAGAARIQGRRIRRRRHAAAGAFALILLSIVTVPYVWLRPEPRTPVVQPAPSVTVRPSLRSLPDFTIKAPYLLPGNAAVTMVTIPTRVDDGADENTYVALDRDAGRYRQLPFDHAPLAVSPDGERFAAEVARNRIDVLAADGDVVDTLQVDTFSSAGGAPVWSPDGSRLLIPTDGGFAVYETGTGEHRDFPNPDIHSLCSDFCSFSWLPNGREIAVPRRDVSVRRTEAHPDKIEAVIVYSADTGKRVRSIPTIGVPVGNGAWSPDGGTVLIREVTDTSDGIRVVDAVSGVPLSELLAGPDAIYLADGRILAFGNRYAQIHAADGTLVEEYRMPRQFADGTTVTVARS
;
A
#
# COMPACT_ATOMS: atom_id res chain seq x y z
N MET A 1 7.10 6.03 98.79
CA MET A 1 6.01 5.29 98.13
C MET A 1 5.75 5.72 96.68
N ARG A 2 5.96 6.99 96.28
CA ARG A 2 5.83 7.42 94.87
C ARG A 2 6.91 6.86 93.92
N ASP A 3 8.12 6.65 94.43
CA ASP A 3 9.27 6.23 93.61
C ASP A 3 9.13 4.80 93.05
N LEU A 4 8.58 3.87 93.85
CA LEU A 4 8.43 2.46 93.47
C LEU A 4 7.35 2.25 92.39
N GLU A 5 6.35 3.12 92.33
CA GLU A 5 5.21 3.02 91.42
C GLU A 5 5.56 3.53 90.01
N GLU A 6 6.47 4.51 89.93
CA GLU A 6 7.08 4.97 88.68
C GLU A 6 8.07 3.95 88.13
N THR A 7 8.92 3.33 88.98
CA THR A 7 9.86 2.29 88.50
C THR A 7 9.14 1.04 87.99
N LEU A 8 8.02 0.65 88.61
CA LEU A 8 7.20 -0.47 88.14
C LEU A 8 6.47 -0.17 86.84
N ARG A 9 6.07 1.09 86.62
CA ARG A 9 5.39 1.51 85.39
C ARG A 9 6.35 1.51 84.21
N ASP A 10 7.56 2.06 84.39
CA ASP A 10 8.60 2.07 83.36
C ASP A 10 9.05 0.64 83.02
N ALA A 11 9.25 -0.23 84.02
CA ALA A 11 9.64 -1.61 83.79
C ALA A 11 8.56 -2.44 83.05
N VAL A 12 7.27 -2.12 83.24
CA VAL A 12 6.17 -2.77 82.52
C VAL A 12 6.03 -2.25 81.09
N GLN A 13 6.35 -0.98 80.85
CA GLN A 13 6.37 -0.40 79.49
C GLN A 13 7.57 -0.90 78.69
N ASP A 14 8.76 -1.01 79.29
CA ASP A 14 9.94 -1.62 78.66
C ASP A 14 9.69 -3.09 78.28
N LEU A 15 9.00 -3.86 79.14
CA LEU A 15 8.63 -5.25 78.85
C LEU A 15 7.55 -5.37 77.75
N ALA A 16 6.74 -4.32 77.56
CA ALA A 16 5.73 -4.27 76.50
C ALA A 16 6.33 -3.85 75.15
N ASP A 17 7.39 -3.03 75.18
CA ASP A 17 8.12 -2.58 73.99
C ASP A 17 9.19 -3.60 73.53
N GLU A 18 9.69 -4.46 74.42
CA GLU A 18 10.54 -5.62 74.09
C GLU A 18 9.75 -6.89 73.68
N ALA A 19 8.41 -6.85 73.71
CA ALA A 19 7.61 -7.95 73.19
C ALA A 19 7.75 -8.01 71.65
N PRO A 20 8.35 -9.07 71.07
CA PRO A 20 8.50 -9.15 69.64
C PRO A 20 7.12 -9.15 68.99
N HIS A 21 6.89 -8.21 68.08
CA HIS A 21 5.70 -8.20 67.26
C HIS A 21 5.49 -9.60 66.67
N ALA A 22 4.29 -10.15 66.86
CA ALA A 22 3.84 -11.39 66.26
C ALA A 22 3.68 -11.22 64.73
N PHE A 23 4.75 -10.86 64.03
CA PHE A 23 4.86 -11.01 62.59
C PHE A 23 5.09 -12.49 62.28
N ASP A 24 3.95 -13.15 62.10
CA ASP A 24 3.73 -13.98 60.92
C ASP A 24 4.64 -15.22 60.73
N LEU A 25 4.83 -16.00 61.80
CA LEU A 25 5.29 -17.39 61.68
C LEU A 25 4.41 -18.20 60.72
N ALA A 26 3.11 -17.85 60.63
CA ALA A 26 2.17 -18.46 59.68
C ALA A 26 2.48 -18.09 58.22
N GLY A 27 2.91 -16.86 57.93
CA GLY A 27 3.28 -16.39 56.60
C GLY A 27 4.65 -16.85 56.17
N ALA A 28 5.64 -16.87 57.08
CA ALA A 28 6.93 -17.49 56.83
C ALA A 28 6.78 -18.99 56.51
N ALA A 29 5.94 -19.72 57.27
CA ALA A 29 5.61 -21.12 57.01
C ALA A 29 4.83 -21.32 55.69
N ARG A 30 3.92 -20.40 55.32
CA ARG A 30 3.20 -20.44 54.03
C ARG A 30 4.09 -20.18 52.83
N ILE A 31 5.04 -19.25 52.93
CA ILE A 31 5.99 -18.94 51.85
C ILE A 31 6.98 -20.10 51.65
N GLN A 32 7.50 -20.66 52.74
CA GLN A 32 8.40 -21.81 52.70
C GLN A 32 7.67 -23.07 52.21
N GLY A 33 6.42 -23.29 52.65
CA GLY A 33 5.55 -24.36 52.15
C GLY A 33 5.19 -24.24 50.66
N ARG A 34 4.94 -23.02 50.14
CA ARG A 34 4.71 -22.77 48.71
C ARG A 34 5.96 -23.02 47.87
N ARG A 35 7.16 -22.64 48.34
CA ARG A 35 8.42 -22.94 47.66
C ARG A 35 8.71 -24.44 47.57
N ILE A 36 8.46 -25.18 48.65
CA ILE A 36 8.65 -26.65 48.67
C ILE A 36 7.64 -27.35 47.75
N ARG A 37 6.36 -26.95 47.77
CA ARG A 37 5.36 -27.50 46.83
C ARG A 37 5.69 -27.18 45.37
N ARG A 38 6.11 -25.95 45.05
CA ARG A 38 6.52 -25.60 43.68
C ARG A 38 7.73 -26.41 43.21
N ARG A 39 8.73 -26.64 44.07
CA ARG A 39 9.88 -27.49 43.73
C ARG A 39 9.48 -28.96 43.54
N ARG A 40 8.56 -29.49 44.36
CA ARG A 40 8.04 -30.86 44.20
C ARG A 40 7.17 -31.02 42.94
N HIS A 41 6.34 -30.04 42.61
CA HIS A 41 5.55 -30.06 41.37
C HIS A 41 6.43 -29.90 40.12
N ALA A 42 7.46 -29.06 40.16
CA ALA A 42 8.43 -28.93 39.07
C ALA A 42 9.25 -30.21 38.88
N ALA A 43 9.70 -30.84 39.97
CA ALA A 43 10.41 -32.12 39.91
C ALA A 43 9.52 -33.26 39.38
N ALA A 44 8.25 -33.32 39.80
CA ALA A 44 7.28 -34.29 39.29
C ALA A 44 6.95 -34.08 37.80
N GLY A 45 6.81 -32.82 37.36
CA GLY A 45 6.59 -32.48 35.94
C GLY A 45 7.79 -32.84 35.06
N ALA A 46 9.01 -32.58 35.52
CA ALA A 46 10.22 -32.98 34.81
C ALA A 46 10.34 -34.52 34.70
N PHE A 47 10.01 -35.26 35.76
CA PHE A 47 9.99 -36.73 35.73
C PHE A 47 8.95 -37.29 34.76
N ALA A 48 7.76 -36.67 34.70
CA ALA A 48 6.71 -37.06 33.76
C ALA A 48 7.12 -36.84 32.30
N LEU A 49 7.79 -35.72 31.98
CA LEU A 49 8.31 -35.45 30.64
C LEU A 49 9.43 -36.41 30.23
N ILE A 50 10.33 -36.75 31.16
CA ILE A 50 11.38 -37.75 30.91
C ILE A 50 10.76 -39.12 30.65
N LEU A 51 9.80 -39.57 31.46
CA LEU A 51 9.09 -40.83 31.23
C LEU A 51 8.33 -40.84 29.90
N LEU A 52 7.68 -39.73 29.53
CA LEU A 52 7.00 -39.62 28.23
C LEU A 52 8.00 -39.73 27.06
N SER A 53 9.17 -39.12 27.18
CA SER A 53 10.22 -39.18 26.14
C SER A 53 10.85 -40.57 26.00
N ILE A 54 11.01 -41.32 27.10
CA ILE A 54 11.53 -42.71 27.07
C ILE A 54 10.55 -43.64 26.32
N VAL A 55 9.25 -43.36 26.33
CA VAL A 55 8.25 -44.17 25.64
C VAL A 55 8.05 -43.73 24.19
N THR A 56 8.03 -42.41 23.91
CA THR A 56 7.69 -41.90 22.59
C THR A 56 8.86 -41.91 21.62
N VAL A 57 10.09 -41.64 22.09
CA VAL A 57 11.27 -41.55 21.20
C VAL A 57 11.60 -42.89 20.54
N PRO A 58 11.65 -44.04 21.24
CA PRO A 58 11.86 -45.32 20.58
C PRO A 58 10.72 -45.69 19.62
N TYR A 59 9.49 -45.30 19.95
CA TYR A 59 8.32 -45.61 19.12
C TYR A 59 8.28 -44.78 17.82
N VAL A 60 8.78 -43.55 17.84
CA VAL A 60 8.91 -42.71 16.62
C VAL A 60 10.10 -43.18 15.79
N TRP A 61 11.20 -43.57 16.43
CA TRP A 61 12.43 -43.96 15.72
C TRP A 61 12.37 -45.37 15.10
N LEU A 62 11.56 -46.27 15.67
CA LEU A 62 11.40 -47.65 15.20
C LEU A 62 10.16 -47.86 14.31
N ARG A 63 9.38 -46.80 14.01
CA ARG A 63 8.27 -46.90 13.05
C ARG A 63 8.85 -47.14 11.65
N PRO A 64 8.54 -48.26 10.99
CA PRO A 64 8.81 -48.41 9.57
C PRO A 64 8.04 -47.32 8.84
N GLU A 65 8.71 -46.50 8.04
CA GLU A 65 8.01 -45.52 7.22
C GLU A 65 6.99 -46.25 6.34
N PRO A 66 5.70 -45.88 6.38
CA PRO A 66 4.76 -46.40 5.41
C PRO A 66 5.26 -45.93 4.04
N ARG A 67 5.58 -46.89 3.16
CA ARG A 67 5.88 -46.57 1.76
C ARG A 67 4.65 -45.88 1.19
N THR A 68 4.72 -44.56 1.09
CA THR A 68 3.76 -43.78 0.32
C THR A 68 3.84 -44.33 -1.10
N PRO A 69 2.74 -44.84 -1.68
CA PRO A 69 2.74 -45.11 -3.10
C PRO A 69 3.10 -43.78 -3.78
N VAL A 70 4.13 -43.81 -4.62
CA VAL A 70 4.45 -42.68 -5.50
C VAL A 70 3.26 -42.56 -6.45
N VAL A 71 2.24 -41.82 -6.02
CA VAL A 71 1.23 -41.30 -6.93
C VAL A 71 2.00 -40.27 -7.73
N GLN A 72 2.40 -40.67 -8.94
CA GLN A 72 2.82 -39.71 -9.96
C GLN A 72 1.71 -38.66 -9.98
N PRO A 73 1.98 -37.38 -9.63
CA PRO A 73 0.96 -36.35 -9.75
C PRO A 73 0.46 -36.45 -11.18
N ALA A 74 -0.85 -36.61 -11.35
CA ALA A 74 -1.47 -36.48 -12.67
C ALA A 74 -0.86 -35.22 -13.29
N PRO A 75 -0.40 -35.27 -14.56
CA PRO A 75 0.25 -34.13 -15.17
C PRO A 75 -0.63 -32.92 -14.91
N SER A 76 -0.11 -31.95 -14.17
CA SER A 76 -0.80 -30.68 -13.96
C SER A 76 -1.02 -30.14 -15.36
N VAL A 77 -2.24 -30.27 -15.85
CA VAL A 77 -2.64 -29.61 -17.09
C VAL A 77 -2.64 -28.14 -16.70
N THR A 78 -1.50 -27.49 -16.88
CA THR A 78 -1.42 -26.04 -16.85
C THR A 78 -2.25 -25.59 -18.04
N VAL A 79 -3.56 -25.39 -17.81
CA VAL A 79 -4.46 -24.82 -18.79
C VAL A 79 -3.94 -23.41 -19.01
N ARG A 80 -3.13 -23.25 -20.06
CA ARG A 80 -2.66 -21.95 -20.48
C ARG A 80 -3.92 -21.17 -20.86
N PRO A 81 -4.19 -20.01 -20.23
CA PRO A 81 -5.39 -19.25 -20.54
C PRO A 81 -5.44 -18.98 -22.05
N SER A 82 -6.61 -19.12 -22.64
CA SER A 82 -6.78 -18.91 -24.08
C SER A 82 -6.58 -17.42 -24.40
N LEU A 83 -5.55 -17.13 -25.20
CA LEU A 83 -5.27 -15.77 -25.67
C LEU A 83 -6.40 -15.31 -26.59
N ARG A 84 -7.14 -14.28 -26.15
CA ARG A 84 -8.20 -13.63 -26.93
C ARG A 84 -7.70 -12.29 -27.48
N SER A 85 -8.29 -11.78 -28.56
CA SER A 85 -8.00 -10.42 -29.05
C SER A 85 -9.11 -9.48 -28.63
N LEU A 86 -8.76 -8.30 -28.11
CA LEU A 86 -9.72 -7.23 -27.87
C LEU A 86 -10.14 -6.57 -29.20
N PRO A 87 -11.35 -6.01 -29.29
CA PRO A 87 -11.80 -5.29 -30.47
C PRO A 87 -10.93 -4.05 -30.73
N ASP A 88 -10.99 -3.56 -31.96
CA ASP A 88 -10.32 -2.31 -32.34
C ASP A 88 -10.88 -1.11 -31.57
N PHE A 89 -10.00 -0.21 -31.15
CA PHE A 89 -10.39 1.03 -30.48
C PHE A 89 -11.15 1.94 -31.45
N THR A 90 -12.24 2.55 -30.97
CA THR A 90 -13.00 3.57 -31.69
C THR A 90 -13.40 4.70 -30.74
N ILE A 91 -13.35 5.94 -31.24
CA ILE A 91 -13.79 7.10 -30.49
C ILE A 91 -15.32 7.17 -30.32
N LYS A 92 -16.08 6.32 -31.01
CA LYS A 92 -17.56 6.44 -31.08
C LYS A 92 -18.30 5.77 -29.93
N ALA A 93 -17.63 4.97 -29.11
CA ALA A 93 -18.23 4.23 -28.00
C ALA A 93 -17.19 4.00 -26.90
N PRO A 94 -17.60 3.79 -25.63
CA PRO A 94 -16.66 3.52 -24.54
C PRO A 94 -15.86 2.25 -24.80
N TYR A 95 -14.55 2.28 -24.56
CA TYR A 95 -13.69 1.11 -24.72
C TYR A 95 -13.47 0.43 -23.37
N LEU A 96 -13.94 -0.81 -23.27
CA LEU A 96 -13.85 -1.61 -22.04
C LEU A 96 -12.75 -2.66 -22.16
N LEU A 97 -11.85 -2.66 -21.19
CA LEU A 97 -10.92 -3.74 -20.94
C LEU A 97 -11.62 -4.88 -20.16
N PRO A 98 -11.01 -6.07 -20.10
CA PRO A 98 -11.53 -7.20 -19.32
C PRO A 98 -11.85 -6.78 -17.88
N GLY A 99 -12.90 -7.38 -17.30
CA GLY A 99 -13.38 -6.98 -15.98
C GLY A 99 -14.16 -5.65 -15.95
N ASN A 100 -14.63 -5.19 -17.11
CA ASN A 100 -15.38 -3.95 -17.33
C ASN A 100 -14.61 -2.66 -17.00
N ALA A 101 -13.28 -2.71 -16.87
CA ALA A 101 -12.49 -1.50 -16.66
C ALA A 101 -12.57 -0.57 -17.88
N ALA A 102 -12.91 0.70 -17.66
CA ALA A 102 -13.07 1.67 -18.72
C ALA A 102 -11.75 2.37 -19.01
N VAL A 103 -11.41 2.50 -20.30
CA VAL A 103 -10.35 3.43 -20.73
C VAL A 103 -10.94 4.84 -20.67
N THR A 104 -10.49 5.65 -19.71
CA THR A 104 -11.02 7.01 -19.49
C THR A 104 -10.27 8.06 -20.29
N MET A 105 -9.00 7.82 -20.60
CA MET A 105 -8.18 8.72 -21.40
C MET A 105 -7.16 7.94 -22.21
N VAL A 106 -6.90 8.42 -23.43
CA VAL A 106 -5.84 7.95 -24.32
C VAL A 106 -4.95 9.14 -24.62
N THR A 107 -3.65 8.99 -24.34
CA THR A 107 -2.62 9.98 -24.66
C THR A 107 -1.84 9.47 -25.85
N ILE A 108 -1.87 10.23 -26.94
CA ILE A 108 -1.21 9.90 -28.20
C ILE A 108 -0.04 10.87 -28.36
N PRO A 109 1.22 10.40 -28.34
CA PRO A 109 2.35 11.27 -28.61
C PRO A 109 2.36 11.65 -30.10
N THR A 110 2.33 12.94 -30.37
CA THR A 110 2.51 13.52 -31.70
C THR A 110 3.97 13.97 -31.81
N ARG A 111 4.75 13.27 -32.65
CA ARG A 111 6.08 13.75 -33.01
C ARG A 111 5.94 14.95 -33.94
N VAL A 112 6.40 16.11 -33.50
CA VAL A 112 6.56 17.28 -34.36
C VAL A 112 8.00 17.32 -34.87
N ASP A 113 8.19 17.65 -36.16
CA ASP A 113 9.49 17.64 -36.84
C ASP A 113 10.57 18.53 -36.15
N ASP A 114 10.14 19.49 -35.32
CA ASP A 114 11.01 20.43 -34.59
C ASP A 114 11.50 19.91 -33.22
N GLY A 115 11.25 18.64 -32.89
CA GLY A 115 11.81 17.96 -31.70
C GLY A 115 11.07 18.22 -30.39
N ALA A 116 9.93 18.90 -30.42
CA ALA A 116 8.97 18.93 -29.31
C ALA A 116 7.97 17.77 -29.48
N ASP A 117 7.85 16.91 -28.47
CA ASP A 117 6.77 15.93 -28.39
C ASP A 117 5.51 16.66 -27.89
N GLU A 118 4.49 16.83 -28.74
CA GLU A 118 3.16 17.30 -28.33
C GLU A 118 2.28 16.10 -28.01
N ASN A 119 1.45 16.17 -26.97
CA ASN A 119 0.52 15.09 -26.65
C ASN A 119 -0.89 15.46 -27.10
N THR A 120 -1.52 14.58 -27.89
CA THR A 120 -2.96 14.64 -28.12
C THR A 120 -3.67 13.83 -27.05
N TYR A 121 -4.55 14.48 -26.29
CA TYR A 121 -5.39 13.82 -25.29
C TYR A 121 -6.79 13.55 -25.83
N VAL A 122 -7.25 12.32 -25.65
CA VAL A 122 -8.59 11.87 -26.02
C VAL A 122 -9.25 11.28 -24.78
N ALA A 123 -10.31 11.91 -24.27
CA ALA A 123 -10.98 11.52 -23.04
C ALA A 123 -12.39 10.99 -23.30
N LEU A 124 -12.85 10.06 -22.46
CA LEU A 124 -14.20 9.51 -22.49
C LEU A 124 -15.20 10.54 -21.96
N ASP A 125 -16.08 11.01 -22.82
CA ASP A 125 -17.31 11.71 -22.43
C ASP A 125 -18.35 10.65 -22.04
N ARG A 126 -18.55 10.47 -20.72
CA ARG A 126 -19.45 9.45 -20.19
C ARG A 126 -20.91 9.76 -20.50
N ASP A 127 -21.30 11.03 -20.50
CA ASP A 127 -22.67 11.47 -20.81
C ASP A 127 -23.01 11.25 -22.27
N ALA A 128 -22.08 11.58 -23.17
CA ALA A 128 -22.28 11.35 -24.60
C ALA A 128 -22.00 9.89 -25.01
N GLY A 129 -21.40 9.08 -24.14
CA GLY A 129 -21.03 7.69 -24.42
C GLY A 129 -20.00 7.56 -25.53
N ARG A 130 -19.08 8.51 -25.67
CA ARG A 130 -18.08 8.54 -26.76
C ARG A 130 -16.83 9.29 -26.33
N TYR A 131 -15.75 9.17 -27.07
CA TYR A 131 -14.53 9.92 -26.81
C TYR A 131 -14.55 11.28 -27.50
N ARG A 132 -13.95 12.28 -26.85
CA ARG A 132 -13.66 13.61 -27.40
C ARG A 132 -12.17 13.91 -27.28
N GLN A 133 -11.64 14.60 -28.28
CA GLN A 133 -10.30 15.18 -28.19
C GLN A 133 -10.36 16.42 -27.31
N LEU A 134 -9.42 16.55 -26.37
CA LEU A 134 -9.30 17.73 -25.52
C LEU A 134 -8.61 18.86 -26.31
N PRO A 135 -9.01 20.13 -26.12
CA PRO A 135 -8.48 21.26 -26.87
C PRO A 135 -7.14 21.80 -26.32
N PHE A 136 -6.53 21.10 -25.37
CA PHE A 136 -5.29 21.48 -24.69
C PHE A 136 -4.33 20.29 -24.63
N ASP A 137 -3.04 20.59 -24.47
CA ASP A 137 -1.92 19.65 -24.57
C ASP A 137 -0.96 19.73 -23.37
N HIS A 138 -1.44 20.16 -22.20
CA HIS A 138 -0.64 20.28 -20.98
C HIS A 138 -0.06 18.94 -20.49
N ALA A 139 1.13 18.98 -19.88
CA ALA A 139 1.73 17.85 -19.18
C ALA A 139 2.50 18.35 -17.95
N PRO A 140 2.39 17.71 -16.76
CA PRO A 140 1.53 16.56 -16.44
C PRO A 140 0.03 16.88 -16.45
N LEU A 141 -0.78 15.90 -16.87
CA LEU A 141 -2.25 15.97 -16.92
C LEU A 141 -2.87 14.81 -16.14
N ALA A 142 -3.79 15.13 -15.23
CA ALA A 142 -4.55 14.14 -14.47
C ALA A 142 -6.04 14.27 -14.76
N VAL A 143 -6.70 13.15 -15.06
CA VAL A 143 -8.14 13.07 -15.30
C VAL A 143 -8.85 12.57 -14.04
N SER A 144 -9.96 13.22 -13.68
CA SER A 144 -10.84 12.80 -12.60
C SER A 144 -11.55 11.48 -12.95
N PRO A 145 -11.99 10.68 -11.95
CA PRO A 145 -12.62 9.39 -12.22
C PRO A 145 -13.86 9.47 -13.11
N ASP A 146 -14.66 10.52 -12.99
CA ASP A 146 -15.85 10.76 -13.84
C ASP A 146 -15.48 11.20 -15.27
N GLY A 147 -14.27 11.69 -15.50
CA GLY A 147 -13.81 12.18 -16.81
C GLY A 147 -14.30 13.59 -17.15
N GLU A 148 -14.84 14.33 -16.18
CA GLU A 148 -15.37 15.69 -16.39
C GLU A 148 -14.34 16.77 -16.10
N ARG A 149 -13.44 16.51 -15.14
CA ARG A 149 -12.40 17.45 -14.71
C ARG A 149 -11.00 16.94 -15.01
N PHE A 150 -10.12 17.89 -15.30
CA PHE A 150 -8.71 17.64 -15.55
C PHE A 150 -7.88 18.59 -14.67
N ALA A 151 -6.70 18.15 -14.26
CA ALA A 151 -5.75 18.98 -13.54
C ALA A 151 -4.44 19.01 -14.31
N ALA A 152 -3.95 20.22 -14.60
CA ALA A 152 -2.77 20.45 -15.40
C ALA A 152 -1.82 21.40 -14.69
N GLU A 153 -0.53 21.06 -14.65
CA GLU A 153 0.51 22.02 -14.29
C GLU A 153 0.83 22.88 -15.51
N VAL A 154 0.42 24.15 -15.47
CA VAL A 154 0.52 25.08 -16.62
C VAL A 154 1.70 26.04 -16.50
N ALA A 155 2.22 26.23 -15.29
CA ALA A 155 3.44 26.98 -15.01
C ALA A 155 4.00 26.52 -13.65
N ARG A 156 5.24 26.94 -13.35
CA ARG A 156 5.80 26.77 -11.99
C ARG A 156 4.80 27.32 -10.97
N ASN A 157 4.48 26.49 -9.99
CA ASN A 157 3.58 26.79 -8.88
C ASN A 157 2.12 27.07 -9.27
N ARG A 158 1.69 26.65 -10.46
CA ARG A 158 0.33 26.88 -10.95
C ARG A 158 -0.27 25.60 -11.51
N ILE A 159 -1.31 25.12 -10.83
CA ILE A 159 -2.19 24.06 -11.32
C ILE A 159 -3.50 24.69 -11.76
N ASP A 160 -3.91 24.46 -12.99
CA ASP A 160 -5.26 24.78 -13.45
C ASP A 160 -6.12 23.52 -13.40
N VAL A 161 -7.34 23.67 -12.86
CA VAL A 161 -8.40 22.67 -12.94
C VAL A 161 -9.29 23.05 -14.12
N LEU A 162 -9.40 22.14 -15.08
CA LEU A 162 -10.01 22.38 -16.38
C LEU A 162 -11.27 21.54 -16.55
N ALA A 163 -12.25 22.09 -17.25
CA ALA A 163 -13.35 21.34 -17.84
C ALA A 163 -12.91 20.70 -19.18
N ALA A 164 -13.69 19.76 -19.69
CA ALA A 164 -13.36 19.03 -20.92
C ALA A 164 -13.32 19.89 -22.20
N ASP A 165 -13.93 21.07 -22.18
CA ASP A 165 -13.88 22.07 -23.25
C ASP A 165 -12.69 23.03 -23.13
N GLY A 166 -11.85 22.87 -22.10
CA GLY A 166 -10.68 23.70 -21.85
C GLY A 166 -10.94 24.93 -20.99
N ASP A 167 -12.18 25.15 -20.55
CA ASP A 167 -12.48 26.23 -19.63
C ASP A 167 -11.80 25.99 -18.27
N VAL A 168 -11.14 27.03 -17.76
CA VAL A 168 -10.52 26.98 -16.43
C VAL A 168 -11.62 27.10 -15.37
N VAL A 169 -11.86 25.99 -14.66
CA VAL A 169 -12.79 25.90 -13.54
C VAL A 169 -12.17 26.49 -12.28
N ASP A 170 -10.87 26.26 -12.08
CA ASP A 170 -10.14 26.76 -10.92
C ASP A 170 -8.65 26.93 -11.21
N THR A 171 -7.97 27.78 -10.44
CA THR A 171 -6.52 27.98 -10.51
C THR A 171 -5.92 27.94 -9.11
N LEU A 172 -5.03 26.99 -8.88
CA LEU A 172 -4.37 26.75 -7.61
C LEU A 172 -2.93 27.26 -7.66
N GLN A 173 -2.57 28.09 -6.68
CA GLN A 173 -1.23 28.61 -6.49
C GLN A 173 -0.54 27.83 -5.39
N VAL A 174 0.16 26.76 -5.77
CA VAL A 174 0.78 25.79 -4.87
C VAL A 174 2.21 25.54 -5.31
N ASP A 175 3.17 25.44 -4.40
CA ASP A 175 4.59 25.23 -4.75
C ASP A 175 4.82 23.82 -5.31
N THR A 176 4.62 23.63 -6.63
CA THR A 176 4.59 22.33 -7.29
C THR A 176 5.94 21.64 -7.26
N PHE A 177 5.94 20.34 -7.01
CA PHE A 177 7.14 19.49 -7.02
C PHE A 177 7.58 19.13 -8.45
N SER A 178 7.86 20.15 -9.27
CA SER A 178 8.00 20.00 -10.72
C SER A 178 9.31 19.30 -11.14
N SER A 179 10.35 19.32 -10.31
CA SER A 179 11.68 18.79 -10.68
C SER A 179 11.84 17.28 -10.49
N ALA A 180 10.93 16.60 -9.79
CA ALA A 180 11.04 15.17 -9.51
C ALA A 180 9.71 14.38 -9.63
N GLY A 181 8.79 14.86 -10.48
CA GLY A 181 7.78 14.00 -11.11
C GLY A 181 6.48 13.74 -10.33
N GLY A 182 6.11 14.60 -9.38
CA GLY A 182 4.84 14.47 -8.66
C GLY A 182 3.67 15.09 -9.44
N ALA A 183 3.04 14.35 -10.34
CA ALA A 183 1.80 14.79 -11.00
C ALA A 183 0.65 14.94 -9.99
N PRO A 184 -0.31 15.87 -10.21
CA PRO A 184 -1.51 15.92 -9.39
C PRO A 184 -2.36 14.66 -9.57
N VAL A 185 -3.11 14.26 -8.55
CA VAL A 185 -3.80 12.97 -8.50
C VAL A 185 -5.19 13.10 -7.89
N TRP A 186 -6.25 12.76 -8.64
CA TRP A 186 -7.63 12.81 -8.15
C TRP A 186 -7.94 11.69 -7.14
N SER A 187 -8.78 11.97 -6.14
CA SER A 187 -9.33 10.95 -5.25
C SER A 187 -10.25 9.98 -6.01
N PRO A 188 -10.49 8.76 -5.50
CA PRO A 188 -11.28 7.74 -6.21
C PRO A 188 -12.73 8.15 -6.48
N ASP A 189 -13.27 9.08 -5.72
CA ASP A 189 -14.60 9.66 -5.85
C ASP A 189 -14.61 11.00 -6.63
N GLY A 190 -13.45 11.48 -7.08
CA GLY A 190 -13.30 12.75 -7.80
C GLY A 190 -13.51 14.00 -6.96
N SER A 191 -13.83 13.87 -5.65
CA SER A 191 -14.15 15.02 -4.81
C SER A 191 -12.93 15.86 -4.44
N ARG A 192 -11.73 15.28 -4.50
CA ARG A 192 -10.47 15.89 -4.07
C ARG A 192 -9.36 15.72 -5.10
N LEU A 193 -8.44 16.67 -5.12
CA LEU A 193 -7.20 16.59 -5.89
C LEU A 193 -6.00 16.68 -4.93
N LEU A 194 -5.15 15.67 -4.97
CA LEU A 194 -3.86 15.65 -4.27
C LEU A 194 -2.79 16.27 -5.16
N ILE A 195 -2.01 17.19 -4.60
CA ILE A 195 -0.95 17.88 -5.33
C ILE A 195 0.34 17.72 -4.54
N PRO A 196 1.33 16.96 -5.02
CA PRO A 196 2.66 16.95 -4.43
C PRO A 196 3.30 18.33 -4.49
N THR A 197 3.89 18.80 -3.39
CA THR A 197 4.55 20.11 -3.30
C THR A 197 5.99 19.99 -2.83
N ASP A 198 6.83 20.98 -3.14
CA ASP A 198 8.23 21.04 -2.66
C ASP A 198 8.31 20.94 -1.13
N GLY A 199 7.28 21.46 -0.46
CA GLY A 199 7.17 21.51 0.99
C GLY A 199 6.40 20.36 1.62
N GLY A 200 5.84 19.41 0.87
CA GLY A 200 4.95 18.35 1.38
C GLY A 200 3.90 17.94 0.36
N PHE A 201 2.63 18.27 0.64
CA PHE A 201 1.54 18.13 -0.33
C PHE A 201 0.40 19.11 -0.02
N ALA A 202 -0.46 19.34 -1.01
CA ALA A 202 -1.71 20.07 -0.88
C ALA A 202 -2.90 19.17 -1.25
N VAL A 203 -4.07 19.46 -0.68
CA VAL A 203 -5.33 18.82 -1.05
C VAL A 203 -6.34 19.89 -1.42
N TYR A 204 -6.86 19.81 -2.64
CA TYR A 204 -7.92 20.66 -3.17
C TYR A 204 -9.28 19.97 -3.09
N GLU A 205 -10.32 20.71 -2.73
CA GLU A 205 -11.69 20.25 -2.56
C GLU A 205 -12.61 20.81 -3.66
N THR A 206 -13.04 19.95 -4.58
CA THR A 206 -13.82 20.35 -5.78
C THR A 206 -15.12 21.08 -5.49
N GLY A 207 -15.78 20.75 -4.37
CA GLY A 207 -17.07 21.32 -4.00
C GLY A 207 -16.97 22.74 -3.46
N THR A 208 -15.78 23.16 -2.99
CA THR A 208 -15.57 24.49 -2.42
C THR A 208 -14.65 25.37 -3.25
N GLY A 209 -13.78 24.77 -4.07
CA GLY A 209 -12.70 25.49 -4.75
C GLY A 209 -11.52 25.83 -3.83
N GLU A 210 -11.56 25.39 -2.57
CA GLU A 210 -10.48 25.65 -1.61
C GLU A 210 -9.43 24.53 -1.67
N HIS A 211 -8.17 24.90 -1.45
CA HIS A 211 -7.10 23.94 -1.19
C HIS A 211 -6.45 24.21 0.16
N ARG A 212 -5.85 23.17 0.73
CA ARG A 212 -5.11 23.22 1.98
C ARG A 212 -3.74 22.60 1.82
N ASP A 213 -2.72 23.32 2.28
CA ASP A 213 -1.35 22.84 2.31
C ASP A 213 -1.05 22.06 3.60
N PHE A 214 -0.25 21.01 3.45
CA PHE A 214 0.28 20.21 4.54
C PHE A 214 1.82 20.17 4.45
N PRO A 215 2.50 21.17 5.05
CA PRO A 215 3.95 21.21 5.05
C PRO A 215 4.55 20.03 5.81
N ASN A 216 5.40 19.27 5.12
CA ASN A 216 6.22 18.20 5.64
C ASN A 216 7.47 18.03 4.75
N PRO A 217 8.61 18.69 5.08
CA PRO A 217 9.82 18.64 4.27
C PRO A 217 10.47 17.24 4.22
N ASP A 218 10.12 16.36 5.16
CA ASP A 218 10.59 14.98 5.14
C ASP A 218 10.02 14.21 3.94
N ILE A 219 8.81 14.54 3.49
CA ILE A 219 8.21 13.87 2.33
C ILE A 219 9.07 14.08 1.08
N HIS A 220 9.40 15.34 0.78
CA HIS A 220 10.23 15.67 -0.38
C HIS A 220 11.65 15.09 -0.26
N SER A 221 12.32 15.29 0.87
CA SER A 221 13.70 14.81 1.05
C SER A 221 13.82 13.27 1.01
N LEU A 222 12.73 12.56 1.31
CA LEU A 222 12.64 11.11 1.31
C LEU A 222 11.94 10.53 0.08
N CYS A 223 11.54 11.35 -0.90
CA CYS A 223 11.13 10.88 -2.22
C CYS A 223 12.29 10.13 -2.90
N SER A 224 11.95 9.10 -3.66
CA SER A 224 12.86 8.46 -4.61
C SER A 224 12.74 9.09 -6.00
N ASP A 225 13.45 8.54 -6.98
CA ASP A 225 13.25 8.83 -8.41
C ASP A 225 11.81 8.55 -8.90
N PHE A 226 11.03 7.81 -8.11
CA PHE A 226 9.64 7.42 -8.39
C PHE A 226 8.70 7.93 -7.28
N CYS A 227 8.61 9.25 -7.08
CA CYS A 227 7.75 9.83 -6.05
C CYS A 227 6.29 9.97 -6.48
N SER A 228 5.64 8.83 -6.79
CA SER A 228 4.22 8.78 -7.12
C SER A 228 3.36 8.73 -5.86
N PHE A 229 2.50 9.72 -5.69
CA PHE A 229 1.50 9.73 -4.64
C PHE A 229 0.27 8.95 -5.13
N SER A 230 -0.43 8.28 -4.21
CA SER A 230 -1.71 7.63 -4.54
C SER A 230 -2.72 7.81 -3.43
N TRP A 231 -3.99 7.87 -3.79
CA TRP A 231 -5.06 7.80 -2.82
C TRP A 231 -5.34 6.36 -2.41
N LEU A 232 -5.71 6.17 -1.15
CA LEU A 232 -6.35 4.94 -0.72
C LEU A 232 -7.84 4.96 -1.13
N PRO A 233 -8.49 3.77 -1.22
CA PRO A 233 -9.87 3.64 -1.70
C PRO A 233 -10.89 4.44 -0.91
N ASN A 234 -10.57 4.80 0.33
CA ASN A 234 -11.43 5.58 1.23
C ASN A 234 -11.49 7.08 0.91
N GLY A 235 -10.66 7.60 -0.01
CA GLY A 235 -10.64 9.02 -0.38
C GLY A 235 -10.15 9.98 0.72
N ARG A 236 -9.59 9.45 1.80
CA ARG A 236 -9.19 10.23 3.00
C ARG A 236 -7.75 10.01 3.41
N GLU A 237 -7.13 8.95 2.91
CA GLU A 237 -5.75 8.62 3.15
C GLU A 237 -4.98 8.64 1.84
N ILE A 238 -3.73 9.07 1.91
CA ILE A 238 -2.79 9.07 0.79
C ILE A 238 -1.58 8.23 1.15
N ALA A 239 -0.98 7.61 0.15
CA ALA A 239 0.23 6.81 0.25
C ALA A 239 1.37 7.46 -0.50
N VAL A 240 2.53 7.52 0.16
CA VAL A 240 3.74 8.16 -0.32
C VAL A 240 4.92 7.19 -0.16
N PRO A 241 5.62 6.81 -1.23
CA PRO A 241 6.84 6.02 -1.13
C PRO A 241 7.93 6.75 -0.34
N ARG A 242 8.67 6.01 0.49
CA ARG A 242 9.78 6.51 1.29
C ARG A 242 11.05 5.75 0.95
N ARG A 243 12.06 6.49 0.50
CA ARG A 243 13.39 5.95 0.22
C ARG A 243 14.07 5.43 1.47
N ASP A 244 14.89 4.42 1.29
CA ASP A 244 15.86 3.94 2.27
C ASP A 244 17.05 4.91 2.33
N VAL A 245 17.14 5.68 3.41
CA VAL A 245 18.25 6.64 3.62
C VAL A 245 19.57 5.97 4.00
N SER A 246 19.54 4.69 4.41
CA SER A 246 20.76 3.94 4.70
C SER A 246 21.51 3.56 3.41
N VAL A 247 20.82 3.61 2.26
CA VAL A 247 21.39 3.35 0.95
C VAL A 247 21.74 4.69 0.30
N ARG A 248 23.01 4.84 -0.06
CA ARG A 248 23.50 6.05 -0.72
C ARG A 248 22.89 6.19 -2.12
N ARG A 249 22.37 7.37 -2.44
CA ARG A 249 21.92 7.71 -3.80
C ARG A 249 23.06 7.64 -4.80
N THR A 250 22.78 7.10 -5.98
CA THR A 250 23.71 7.05 -7.11
C THR A 250 22.95 7.29 -8.41
N GLU A 251 23.58 7.93 -9.38
CA GLU A 251 22.98 8.10 -10.72
C GLU A 251 22.91 6.78 -11.51
N ALA A 252 23.60 5.74 -11.06
CA ALA A 252 23.72 4.47 -11.78
C ALA A 252 22.57 3.48 -11.49
N HIS A 253 21.86 3.64 -10.38
CA HIS A 253 20.82 2.71 -9.93
C HIS A 253 19.67 3.49 -9.30
N PRO A 254 18.41 3.04 -9.46
CA PRO A 254 17.27 3.68 -8.82
C PRO A 254 17.37 3.76 -7.30
N ASP A 255 16.80 4.81 -6.73
CA ASP A 255 16.64 4.95 -5.29
C ASP A 255 15.86 3.77 -4.69
N LYS A 256 16.44 3.13 -3.66
CA LYS A 256 15.77 2.03 -2.94
C LYS A 256 14.65 2.55 -2.05
N ILE A 257 13.53 1.85 -2.05
CA ILE A 257 12.36 2.16 -1.21
C ILE A 257 12.33 1.21 -0.01
N GLU A 258 12.17 1.75 1.20
CA GLU A 258 12.04 0.95 2.44
C GLU A 258 10.59 0.77 2.90
N ALA A 259 9.71 1.71 2.53
CA ALA A 259 8.33 1.70 2.98
C ALA A 259 7.42 2.58 2.10
N VAL A 260 6.12 2.32 2.22
CA VAL A 260 5.07 3.27 1.83
C VAL A 260 4.49 3.88 3.10
N ILE A 261 4.47 5.20 3.19
CA ILE A 261 3.93 5.94 4.34
C ILE A 261 2.53 6.42 4.02
N VAL A 262 1.60 6.16 4.93
CA VAL A 262 0.20 6.60 4.80
C VAL A 262 -0.01 7.86 5.62
N TYR A 263 -0.57 8.89 5.00
CA TYR A 263 -0.94 10.16 5.64
C TYR A 263 -2.45 10.39 5.55
N SER A 264 -3.01 11.11 6.51
CA SER A 264 -4.38 11.63 6.42
C SER A 264 -4.41 12.85 5.51
N ALA A 265 -5.28 12.84 4.51
CA ALA A 265 -5.56 13.99 3.64
C ALA A 265 -6.31 15.11 4.36
N ASP A 266 -6.99 14.81 5.47
CA ASP A 266 -7.74 15.81 6.24
C ASP A 266 -6.83 16.61 7.20
N THR A 267 -5.77 15.97 7.71
CA THR A 267 -4.93 16.55 8.77
C THR A 267 -3.44 16.66 8.42
N GLY A 268 -2.98 16.08 7.32
CA GLY A 268 -1.56 16.03 6.95
C GLY A 268 -0.69 15.09 7.80
N LYS A 269 -1.29 14.37 8.76
CA LYS A 269 -0.53 13.59 9.74
C LYS A 269 -0.27 12.18 9.24
N ARG A 270 0.91 11.64 9.54
CA ARG A 270 1.24 10.23 9.32
C ARG A 270 0.27 9.35 10.12
N VAL A 271 -0.35 8.39 9.46
CA VAL A 271 -1.27 7.39 10.03
C VAL A 271 -0.53 6.09 10.31
N ARG A 272 0.13 5.53 9.28
CA ARG A 272 0.83 4.24 9.37
C ARG A 272 1.99 4.13 8.38
N SER A 273 2.75 3.05 8.50
CA SER A 273 3.86 2.67 7.64
C SER A 273 3.62 1.26 7.13
N ILE A 274 3.86 1.02 5.84
CA ILE A 274 3.81 -0.30 5.22
C ILE A 274 5.25 -0.65 4.84
N PRO A 275 5.92 -1.58 5.56
CA PRO A 275 7.32 -1.88 5.33
C PRO A 275 7.46 -2.78 4.10
N THR A 276 7.54 -2.17 2.92
CA THR A 276 7.60 -2.87 1.64
C THR A 276 8.57 -2.19 0.69
N ILE A 277 9.09 -2.98 -0.24
CA ILE A 277 10.04 -2.54 -1.26
C ILE A 277 9.27 -2.24 -2.54
N GLY A 278 9.35 -1.00 -2.99
CA GLY A 278 8.75 -0.52 -4.23
C GLY A 278 7.68 0.55 -4.03
N VAL A 279 7.02 0.92 -5.11
CA VAL A 279 6.04 2.02 -5.15
C VAL A 279 4.66 1.53 -5.59
N PRO A 280 3.55 2.07 -5.06
CA PRO A 280 2.23 1.79 -5.61
C PRO A 280 2.17 2.15 -7.10
N VAL A 281 1.57 1.27 -7.92
CA VAL A 281 1.42 1.46 -9.38
C VAL A 281 0.39 2.53 -9.78
N GLY A 282 0.04 3.44 -8.87
CA GLY A 282 -0.94 4.52 -9.08
C GLY A 282 -2.22 4.36 -8.25
N ASN A 283 -3.24 5.16 -8.55
CA ASN A 283 -4.50 5.19 -7.79
C ASN A 283 -5.29 3.88 -7.83
N GLY A 284 -5.20 3.13 -8.92
CA GLY A 284 -5.85 1.82 -9.03
C GLY A 284 -5.12 0.70 -8.29
N ALA A 285 -3.97 0.99 -7.65
CA ALA A 285 -3.13 -0.03 -7.02
C ALA A 285 -3.76 -0.67 -5.78
N TRP A 286 -4.75 -0.04 -5.16
CA TRP A 286 -5.33 -0.49 -3.90
C TRP A 286 -6.56 -1.37 -4.12
N SER A 287 -6.59 -2.50 -3.44
CA SER A 287 -7.80 -3.35 -3.35
C SER A 287 -9.00 -2.54 -2.86
N PRO A 288 -10.24 -2.87 -3.25
CA PRO A 288 -11.41 -2.08 -2.87
C PRO A 288 -11.59 -1.91 -1.35
N ASP A 289 -11.16 -2.90 -0.56
CA ASP A 289 -11.17 -2.87 0.90
C ASP A 289 -9.91 -2.23 1.53
N GLY A 290 -8.89 -1.95 0.72
CA GLY A 290 -7.61 -1.38 1.15
C GLY A 290 -6.70 -2.37 1.88
N GLY A 291 -7.01 -3.68 1.87
CA GLY A 291 -6.24 -4.71 2.56
C GLY A 291 -4.94 -5.09 1.86
N THR A 292 -4.88 -4.90 0.54
CA THR A 292 -3.71 -5.16 -0.30
C THR A 292 -3.43 -4.02 -1.29
N VAL A 293 -2.19 -3.94 -1.73
CA VAL A 293 -1.70 -2.93 -2.69
C VAL A 293 -0.80 -3.57 -3.75
N LEU A 294 -0.93 -3.10 -4.99
CA LEU A 294 -0.09 -3.46 -6.13
C LEU A 294 1.17 -2.59 -6.10
N ILE A 295 2.32 -3.21 -5.87
CA ILE A 295 3.61 -2.54 -5.75
C ILE A 295 4.48 -2.88 -6.96
N ARG A 296 4.97 -1.85 -7.64
CA ARG A 296 6.06 -1.96 -8.60
C ARG A 296 7.36 -2.06 -7.85
N GLU A 297 8.07 -3.16 -8.03
CA GLU A 297 9.41 -3.28 -7.48
C GLU A 297 10.37 -2.46 -8.33
N VAL A 298 11.05 -1.49 -7.73
CA VAL A 298 12.01 -0.64 -8.42
C VAL A 298 13.41 -1.24 -8.21
N THR A 299 13.88 -2.00 -9.21
CA THR A 299 15.27 -2.51 -9.24
C THR A 299 15.88 -2.32 -10.62
N ASP A 300 17.19 -2.56 -10.74
CA ASP A 300 17.90 -2.49 -12.03
C ASP A 300 17.45 -3.56 -13.05
N THR A 301 16.75 -4.61 -12.59
CA THR A 301 16.48 -5.81 -13.40
C THR A 301 15.03 -6.28 -13.39
N SER A 302 14.16 -5.67 -12.57
CA SER A 302 12.77 -6.08 -12.43
C SER A 302 11.80 -4.95 -12.76
N ASP A 303 10.92 -5.17 -13.73
CA ASP A 303 9.82 -4.26 -14.11
C ASP A 303 8.45 -4.83 -13.74
N GLY A 304 8.37 -5.70 -12.73
CA GLY A 304 7.14 -6.41 -12.39
C GLY A 304 6.37 -5.78 -11.23
N ILE A 305 5.11 -6.19 -11.12
CA ILE A 305 4.17 -5.75 -10.10
C ILE A 305 3.89 -6.91 -9.15
N ARG A 306 3.81 -6.67 -7.84
CA ARG A 306 3.40 -7.69 -6.86
C ARG A 306 2.23 -7.22 -6.02
N VAL A 307 1.42 -8.18 -5.60
CA VAL A 307 0.43 -7.97 -4.55
C VAL A 307 1.13 -7.99 -3.20
N VAL A 308 0.90 -6.96 -2.40
CA VAL A 308 1.49 -6.79 -1.07
C VAL A 308 0.38 -6.56 -0.05
N ASP A 309 0.50 -7.18 1.12
CA ASP A 309 -0.37 -6.91 2.26
C ASP A 309 -0.17 -5.48 2.77
N ALA A 310 -1.23 -4.69 2.81
CA ALA A 310 -1.19 -3.25 3.08
C ALA A 310 -0.90 -2.90 4.56
N VAL A 311 -0.71 -3.89 5.43
CA VAL A 311 -0.40 -3.69 6.85
C VAL A 311 1.01 -4.16 7.15
N SER A 312 1.28 -5.42 6.85
CA SER A 312 2.56 -6.09 7.12
C SER A 312 3.62 -5.81 6.07
N GLY A 313 3.25 -5.37 4.86
CA GLY A 313 4.18 -5.17 3.74
C GLY A 313 4.69 -6.46 3.11
N VAL A 314 4.15 -7.62 3.51
CA VAL A 314 4.56 -8.94 3.01
C VAL A 314 4.03 -9.15 1.58
N PRO A 315 4.88 -9.58 0.63
CA PRO A 315 4.44 -10.00 -0.70
C PRO A 315 3.54 -11.23 -0.63
N LEU A 316 2.41 -11.19 -1.34
CA LEU A 316 1.40 -12.25 -1.38
C LEU A 316 1.35 -12.99 -2.72
N SER A 317 1.99 -12.46 -3.76
CA SER A 317 2.01 -13.03 -5.11
C SER A 317 3.41 -13.12 -5.70
N GLU A 318 3.55 -13.93 -6.75
CA GLU A 318 4.66 -13.79 -7.70
C GLU A 318 4.54 -12.47 -8.49
N LEU A 319 5.59 -12.13 -9.25
CA LEU A 319 5.60 -10.95 -10.13
C LEU A 319 4.57 -11.13 -11.25
N LEU A 320 3.60 -10.22 -11.28
CA LEU A 320 2.67 -10.03 -12.38
C LEU A 320 3.41 -9.42 -13.57
N ALA A 321 2.99 -9.81 -14.77
CA ALA A 321 3.53 -9.23 -15.98
C ALA A 321 2.96 -7.82 -16.15
N GLY A 322 3.85 -6.82 -16.18
CA GLY A 322 3.58 -5.60 -16.92
C GLY A 322 3.84 -4.28 -16.28
N PRO A 323 3.75 -3.22 -17.11
CA PRO A 323 4.03 -1.89 -16.65
C PRO A 323 2.92 -1.39 -15.74
N ASP A 324 1.64 -1.72 -15.95
CA ASP A 324 0.55 -1.18 -15.14
C ASP A 324 -0.43 -2.25 -14.68
N ALA A 325 -1.09 -1.98 -13.55
CA ALA A 325 -2.15 -2.81 -13.06
C ALA A 325 -3.12 -2.03 -12.16
N ILE A 326 -4.38 -2.42 -12.16
CA ILE A 326 -5.40 -1.89 -11.27
C ILE A 326 -6.21 -3.01 -10.62
N TYR A 327 -6.69 -2.78 -9.41
CA TYR A 327 -7.77 -3.57 -8.84
C TYR A 327 -9.11 -3.20 -9.49
N LEU A 328 -9.86 -4.24 -9.83
CA LEU A 328 -11.24 -4.18 -10.27
C LEU A 328 -12.17 -4.11 -9.06
N ALA A 329 -13.42 -3.70 -9.28
CA ALA A 329 -14.42 -3.58 -8.23
C ALA A 329 -14.75 -4.91 -7.52
N ASP A 330 -14.55 -6.04 -8.21
CA ASP A 330 -14.75 -7.39 -7.67
C ASP A 330 -13.51 -7.98 -6.96
N GLY A 331 -12.44 -7.20 -6.82
CA GLY A 331 -11.20 -7.62 -6.16
C GLY A 331 -10.22 -8.38 -7.06
N ARG A 332 -10.58 -8.66 -8.32
CA ARG A 332 -9.61 -9.15 -9.32
C ARG A 332 -8.65 -8.04 -9.74
N ILE A 333 -7.56 -8.41 -10.38
CA ILE A 333 -6.53 -7.48 -10.84
C ILE A 333 -6.51 -7.50 -12.37
N LEU A 334 -6.56 -6.32 -12.98
CA LEU A 334 -6.29 -6.13 -14.40
C LEU A 334 -4.86 -5.61 -14.54
N ALA A 335 -3.95 -6.46 -15.02
CA ALA A 335 -2.60 -6.06 -15.43
C ALA A 335 -2.59 -5.79 -16.94
N PHE A 336 -1.98 -4.70 -17.39
CA PHE A 336 -2.04 -4.29 -18.79
C PHE A 336 -0.80 -3.51 -19.23
N GLY A 337 -0.63 -3.47 -20.54
CA GLY A 337 0.32 -2.61 -21.22
C GLY A 337 -0.06 -2.51 -22.70
N ASN A 338 0.81 -1.94 -23.53
CA ASN A 338 0.46 -1.61 -24.92
C ASN A 338 0.14 -2.83 -25.80
N ARG A 339 0.51 -4.05 -25.38
CA ARG A 339 0.34 -5.27 -26.19
C ARG A 339 -0.57 -6.33 -25.57
N TYR A 340 -0.93 -6.20 -24.30
CA TYR A 340 -1.73 -7.19 -23.60
C TYR A 340 -2.56 -6.59 -22.47
N ALA A 341 -3.60 -7.34 -22.10
CA ALA A 341 -4.38 -7.16 -20.88
C ALA A 341 -4.60 -8.54 -20.26
N GLN A 342 -4.41 -8.66 -18.96
CA GLN A 342 -4.46 -9.91 -18.21
C GLN A 342 -5.33 -9.74 -16.98
N ILE A 343 -6.22 -10.69 -16.74
CA ILE A 343 -7.02 -10.77 -15.51
C ILE A 343 -6.35 -11.76 -14.59
N HIS A 344 -6.05 -11.31 -13.39
CA HIS A 344 -5.56 -12.13 -12.29
C HIS A 344 -6.58 -12.19 -11.16
N ALA A 345 -6.60 -13.32 -10.45
CA ALA A 345 -7.26 -13.40 -9.16
C ALA A 345 -6.53 -12.50 -8.13
N ALA A 346 -7.15 -12.28 -6.97
CA ALA A 346 -6.60 -11.39 -5.93
C ALA A 346 -5.22 -11.86 -5.39
N ASP A 347 -4.91 -13.16 -5.51
CA ASP A 347 -3.61 -13.75 -5.15
C ASP A 347 -2.55 -13.62 -6.26
N GLY A 348 -2.89 -12.98 -7.39
CA GLY A 348 -2.01 -12.80 -8.54
C GLY A 348 -2.05 -13.93 -9.57
N THR A 349 -2.83 -14.99 -9.36
CA THR A 349 -2.95 -16.09 -10.32
C THR A 349 -3.58 -15.61 -11.62
N LEU A 350 -2.91 -15.85 -12.76
CA LEU A 350 -3.43 -15.49 -14.09
C LEU A 350 -4.66 -16.33 -14.45
N VAL A 351 -5.78 -15.67 -14.77
CA VAL A 351 -7.07 -16.28 -15.12
C VAL A 351 -7.38 -16.14 -16.60
N GLU A 352 -7.17 -14.95 -17.16
CA GLU A 352 -7.49 -14.66 -18.57
C GLU A 352 -6.41 -13.79 -19.20
N GLU A 353 -6.14 -13.99 -20.49
CA GLU A 353 -5.16 -13.20 -21.23
C GLU A 353 -5.74 -12.71 -22.56
N TYR A 354 -5.45 -11.45 -22.86
CA TYR A 354 -5.94 -10.73 -24.02
C TYR A 354 -4.82 -9.98 -24.72
N ARG A 355 -4.90 -9.89 -26.06
CA ARG A 355 -4.06 -9.03 -26.89
C ARG A 355 -4.74 -7.67 -27.06
N MET A 356 -4.00 -6.61 -26.78
CA MET A 356 -4.44 -5.24 -27.01
C MET A 356 -4.44 -4.89 -28.52
N PRO A 357 -5.34 -4.00 -28.97
CA PRO A 357 -5.37 -3.55 -30.36
C PRO A 357 -4.09 -2.78 -30.70
N ARG A 358 -3.68 -2.81 -31.98
CA ARG A 358 -2.44 -2.16 -32.43
C ARG A 358 -2.48 -0.64 -32.29
N GLN A 359 -3.67 -0.05 -32.21
CA GLN A 359 -3.86 1.39 -31.99
C GLN A 359 -3.28 1.88 -30.66
N PHE A 360 -3.08 0.99 -29.67
CA PHE A 360 -2.40 1.34 -28.41
C PHE A 360 -0.90 1.07 -28.44
N ALA A 361 -0.33 0.73 -29.60
CA ALA A 361 1.12 0.64 -29.79
C ALA A 361 1.75 2.04 -29.91
N ASP A 362 3.05 2.06 -30.19
CA ASP A 362 3.81 3.26 -30.62
C ASP A 362 3.81 4.44 -29.61
N GLY A 363 3.99 4.14 -28.33
CA GLY A 363 4.10 5.16 -27.27
C GLY A 363 2.76 5.71 -26.77
N THR A 364 1.64 5.25 -27.33
CA THR A 364 0.31 5.55 -26.79
C THR A 364 0.20 5.08 -25.34
N THR A 365 -0.29 5.95 -24.47
CA THR A 365 -0.56 5.65 -23.06
C THR A 365 -2.07 5.64 -22.82
N VAL A 366 -2.56 4.68 -22.03
CA VAL A 366 -3.98 4.58 -21.69
C VAL A 366 -4.17 4.76 -20.19
N THR A 367 -5.07 5.66 -19.81
CA THR A 367 -5.55 5.77 -18.43
C THR A 367 -6.79 4.91 -18.28
N VAL A 368 -6.78 4.05 -17.28
CA VAL A 368 -7.84 3.07 -17.02
C VAL A 368 -8.42 3.34 -15.65
N ALA A 369 -9.74 3.36 -15.56
CA ALA A 369 -10.46 3.42 -14.30
C ALA A 369 -11.34 2.18 -14.13
N ARG A 370 -11.54 1.76 -12.88
CA ARG A 370 -12.60 0.81 -12.56
C ARG A 370 -13.96 1.43 -12.91
N SER A 371 -14.84 0.65 -13.53
CA SER A 371 -16.22 1.06 -13.87
C SER A 371 -17.07 1.28 -12.65
#